data_AF-A0A7R9QKL2-F1
#
_entry.id   AF-A0A7R9QKL2-F1
#
_cell.length_a   1.000
_cell.length_b   1.000
_cell.length_c   1.000
_cell.angle_alpha   90.00
_cell.angle_beta   90.00
_cell.angle_gamma   90.00
#
_symmetry.space_group_name_H-M   'P 1'
#
loop_
_entity.id
_entity.type
_entity.pdbx_description
1 polymer ?
#
loop_
_entity_poly.entity_id
_entity_poly.type
_entity_poly.pdbx_seq_one_letter_code
_entity_poly.pdbx_strand_id
1 'polypeptide(L)'
;MHVVYITATFPYMVLIIFFFRGITLDGMEDGVKHLFTPDWSKLSDPVVWLEAGTQIFFSLGLGFGGLIAFASYNPVHNDCYRDAIFVALTNCGTSMFAGIVVFSVM
;
A
#
# COMPACT_ATOMS: atom_id res chain seq x y z
N MET A 1 -23.12 -3.55 1.01
CA MET A 1 -22.13 -2.59 1.55
C MET A 1 -21.58 -2.96 2.93
N HIS A 2 -22.32 -3.62 3.82
CA HIS A 2 -21.83 -3.98 5.18
C HIS A 2 -20.54 -4.82 5.23
N VAL A 3 -20.35 -5.75 4.30
CA VAL A 3 -19.15 -6.61 4.26
C VAL A 3 -17.87 -5.78 4.02
N VAL A 4 -17.91 -4.86 3.05
CA VAL A 4 -16.76 -4.02 2.67
C VAL A 4 -16.29 -3.15 3.84
N TYR A 5 -17.20 -2.60 4.65
CA TYR A 5 -16.82 -1.80 5.81
C TYR A 5 -15.99 -2.62 6.80
N ILE A 6 -16.34 -3.88 7.07
CA ILE A 6 -15.55 -4.74 7.96
C ILE A 6 -14.24 -5.15 7.27
N THR A 7 -14.30 -5.66 6.05
CA THR A 7 -13.12 -6.22 5.37
C THR A 7 -12.09 -5.15 4.98
N ALA A 8 -12.51 -3.91 4.76
CA ALA A 8 -11.59 -2.81 4.45
C ALA A 8 -11.01 -2.14 5.69
N THR A 9 -11.73 -2.07 6.83
CA THR A 9 -11.25 -1.39 8.04
C THR A 9 -10.50 -2.30 9.00
N PHE A 10 -10.90 -3.57 9.10
CA PHE A 10 -10.27 -4.55 10.00
C PHE A 10 -8.75 -4.71 9.75
N PRO A 11 -8.25 -4.78 8.51
CA PRO A 11 -6.81 -4.83 8.26
C PRO A 11 -6.03 -3.63 8.85
N TYR A 12 -6.59 -2.42 8.79
CA TYR A 12 -5.93 -1.25 9.39
C TYR A 12 -5.85 -1.35 10.90
N MET A 13 -6.91 -1.84 11.56
CA MET A 13 -6.88 -2.08 13.00
C MET A 13 -5.78 -3.09 13.37
N VAL A 14 -5.66 -4.19 12.62
CA VAL A 14 -4.61 -5.20 12.84
C VAL A 14 -3.22 -4.61 12.59
N LEU A 15 -3.02 -3.85 11.51
CA LEU A 15 -1.75 -3.18 11.22
C LEU A 15 -1.35 -2.20 12.34
N ILE A 16 -2.31 -1.46 12.90
CA ILE A 16 -2.05 -0.55 14.03
C ILE A 16 -1.61 -1.33 15.28
N ILE A 17 -2.26 -2.45 15.59
CA ILE A 17 -1.88 -3.30 16.72
C ILE A 17 -0.45 -3.84 16.52
N PHE A 18 -0.15 -4.37 15.32
CA PHE A 18 1.18 -4.87 15.03
C PHE A 18 2.25 -3.78 14.97
N PHE A 19 1.90 -2.56 14.54
CA PHE A 19 2.80 -1.42 14.60
C PHE A 19 3.25 -1.15 16.03
N PHE A 20 2.32 -0.98 16.97
CA PHE A 20 2.66 -0.75 18.38
C PHE A 20 3.41 -1.92 19.00
N ARG A 21 3.10 -3.15 18.59
CA ARG A 21 3.86 -4.32 19.03
C ARG A 21 5.29 -4.32 18.48
N GLY A 22 5.47 -4.02 17.20
CA GLY A 22 6.77 -4.02 16.53
C GLY A 22 7.71 -2.96 17.10
N ILE A 23 7.24 -1.72 17.27
CA ILE A 23 8.08 -0.65 17.83
C ILE A 23 8.44 -0.82 19.31
N THR A 24 7.85 -1.79 20.01
CA THR A 24 8.19 -2.11 21.41
C THR A 24 9.13 -3.32 21.53
N LEU A 25 9.55 -3.93 20.42
CA LEU A 25 10.51 -5.04 20.39
C LEU A 25 11.95 -4.54 20.36
N ASP A 26 12.81 -5.09 21.19
CA ASP A 26 14.25 -4.84 21.09
C ASP A 26 14.76 -5.28 19.71
N GLY A 27 15.46 -4.38 19.01
CA GLY A 27 16.00 -4.65 17.65
C GLY A 27 15.18 -4.10 16.49
N MET A 28 13.99 -3.52 16.74
CA MET A 28 13.15 -2.90 15.68
C MET A 28 13.89 -1.86 14.83
N GLU A 29 14.87 -1.18 15.43
CA GLU A 29 15.66 -0.16 14.75
C GLU A 29 16.43 -0.70 13.56
N ASP A 30 16.92 -1.94 13.62
CA ASP A 30 17.76 -2.51 12.57
C ASP A 30 16.93 -2.82 11.32
N GLY A 31 15.74 -3.40 11.49
CA GLY A 31 14.81 -3.64 10.40
C GLY A 31 14.28 -2.34 9.79
N VAL A 32 13.93 -1.33 10.60
CA VAL A 32 13.50 -0.01 10.09
C VAL A 32 14.65 0.71 9.37
N LYS A 33 15.87 0.66 9.89
CA LYS A 33 17.06 1.21 9.20
C LYS A 33 17.29 0.51 7.86
N HIS A 34 17.12 -0.82 7.80
CA HIS A 34 17.26 -1.56 6.55
C HIS A 34 16.25 -1.08 5.50
N LEU A 35 14.98 -0.87 5.87
CA LEU A 35 13.95 -0.38 4.95
C LEU A 35 14.27 1.00 4.37
N PHE A 36 14.84 1.90 5.17
CA PHE A 36 15.09 3.30 4.77
C PHE A 36 16.54 3.58 4.34
N THR A 37 17.41 2.58 4.28
CA THR A 37 18.78 2.74 3.77
C THR A 37 18.81 2.39 2.28
N PRO A 38 18.83 3.39 1.37
CA PRO A 38 18.80 3.13 -0.06
C PRO A 38 20.15 2.65 -0.58
N ASP A 39 20.13 1.66 -1.47
CA ASP A 39 21.24 1.36 -2.36
C ASP A 39 21.05 2.08 -3.71
N TRP A 40 21.72 3.22 -3.86
CA TRP A 40 21.61 4.05 -5.06
C TRP A 40 22.12 3.37 -6.34
N SER A 41 23.00 2.37 -6.23
CA SER A 41 23.50 1.64 -7.40
C SER A 41 22.39 0.88 -8.12
N LYS A 42 21.36 0.43 -7.38
CA LYS A 42 20.20 -0.29 -7.90
C LYS A 42 19.34 0.54 -8.84
N LEU A 43 19.34 1.88 -8.73
CA LEU A 43 18.54 2.72 -9.61
C LEU A 43 19.03 2.70 -11.07
N SER A 44 20.29 2.29 -11.30
CA SER A 44 20.84 2.11 -12.64
C SER A 44 20.42 0.79 -13.31
N ASP A 45 19.86 -0.14 -12.54
CA ASP A 45 19.38 -1.43 -13.04
C ASP A 45 17.95 -1.29 -13.59
N PRO A 46 17.73 -1.50 -14.90
CA PRO A 46 16.40 -1.40 -15.50
C PRO A 46 15.39 -2.43 -14.93
N VAL A 47 15.87 -3.54 -14.37
CA VAL A 47 15.00 -4.57 -13.78
C VAL A 47 14.26 -4.03 -12.55
N VAL A 48 14.90 -3.18 -11.75
CA VAL A 48 14.27 -2.55 -10.56
C VAL A 48 13.06 -1.69 -10.96
N TRP A 49 13.14 -1.00 -12.09
CA TRP A 49 12.03 -0.21 -12.63
C TRP A 49 10.91 -1.07 -13.20
N LEU A 50 11.26 -2.18 -13.86
CA LEU A 50 10.29 -3.17 -14.33
C LEU A 50 9.52 -3.79 -13.16
N GLU A 51 10.22 -4.17 -12.09
CA GLU A 51 9.63 -4.72 -10.88
C GLU A 51 8.73 -3.70 -10.17
N ALA A 52 9.19 -2.45 -10.01
CA ALA A 52 8.40 -1.38 -9.42
C ALA A 52 7.12 -1.09 -10.23
N GLY A 53 7.23 -1.01 -11.55
CA GLY A 53 6.08 -0.82 -12.44
C GLY A 53 5.08 -1.98 -12.37
N THR A 54 5.59 -3.21 -12.33
CA THR A 54 4.78 -4.42 -12.18
C THR A 54 4.06 -4.44 -10.83
N GLN A 55 4.78 -4.12 -9.75
CA GLN A 55 4.25 -4.07 -8.40
C GLN A 55 3.08 -3.08 -8.29
N ILE A 56 3.24 -1.84 -8.76
CA ILE A 56 2.18 -0.84 -8.63
C ILE A 56 0.96 -1.17 -9.51
N PHE A 57 1.19 -1.75 -10.70
CA PHE A 57 0.12 -2.19 -11.59
C PHE A 57 -0.76 -3.26 -10.95
N PHE A 58 -0.16 -4.27 -10.33
CA PHE A 58 -0.88 -5.31 -9.60
C PHE A 58 -1.46 -4.81 -8.28
N SER A 59 -0.76 -3.94 -7.55
CA SER A 59 -1.23 -3.38 -6.28
C SER A 59 -2.52 -2.58 -6.45
N LEU A 60 -2.62 -1.77 -7.51
CA LEU A 60 -3.82 -0.99 -7.82
C LEU A 60 -4.88 -1.78 -8.59
N GLY A 61 -4.54 -2.96 -9.14
CA GLY A 61 -5.44 -3.75 -9.96
C GLY A 61 -5.83 -3.05 -11.27
N LEU A 62 -4.89 -2.36 -11.91
CA LEU A 62 -5.15 -1.64 -13.16
C LEU A 62 -5.42 -2.63 -14.31
N GLY A 63 -6.35 -2.29 -15.19
CA GLY A 63 -6.63 -3.08 -16.40
C GLY A 63 -7.43 -4.38 -16.20
N PHE A 64 -7.76 -4.79 -14.96
CA PHE A 64 -8.52 -6.02 -14.68
C PHE A 64 -10.04 -5.87 -14.74
N GLY A 65 -10.57 -4.68 -15.08
CA GLY A 65 -12.01 -4.44 -15.20
C GLY A 65 -12.78 -4.23 -13.89
N GLY A 66 -12.23 -4.62 -12.74
CA GLY A 66 -12.86 -4.43 -11.43
C GLY A 66 -13.15 -2.96 -11.09
N LEU A 67 -12.17 -2.07 -11.28
CA LEU A 67 -12.34 -0.62 -11.09
C LEU A 67 -13.37 -0.02 -12.08
N ILE A 68 -13.42 -0.53 -13.31
CA ILE A 68 -14.39 -0.10 -14.32
C ILE A 68 -15.81 -0.49 -13.87
N ALA A 69 -15.99 -1.73 -13.39
CA ALA A 69 -17.26 -2.20 -12.87
C ALA A 69 -17.71 -1.36 -11.65
N PHE A 70 -16.81 -1.07 -10.70
CA PHE A 70 -17.14 -0.21 -9.55
C PHE A 70 -17.52 1.21 -9.98
N ALA A 71 -16.76 1.81 -10.89
CA ALA A 71 -17.05 3.15 -11.40
C ALA A 71 -18.38 3.23 -12.16
N SER A 72 -18.82 2.13 -12.81
CA SER A 72 -20.10 2.08 -13.54
C SER A 72 -21.34 2.27 -12.66
N TYR A 73 -21.20 2.07 -11.35
CA TYR A 73 -22.26 2.28 -10.37
C TYR A 73 -22.26 3.69 -9.74
N ASN A 74 -21.27 4.53 -10.04
CA ASN A 74 -21.21 5.90 -9.52
C ASN A 74 -22.20 6.83 -10.24
N PRO A 75 -22.65 7.93 -9.60
CA PRO A 75 -23.42 8.97 -10.26
C PRO A 75 -22.69 9.56 -11.47
N VAL A 76 -23.45 9.98 -12.49
CA VAL A 76 -22.89 10.57 -13.73
C VAL A 76 -22.04 11.82 -13.47
N HIS A 77 -22.37 12.59 -12.43
CA HIS A 77 -21.64 13.79 -12.02
C HIS A 77 -20.75 13.56 -10.79
N ASN A 78 -20.06 12.41 -10.74
CA ASN A 78 -19.07 12.10 -9.71
C ASN A 78 -17.67 12.61 -10.10
N ASP A 79 -16.94 13.18 -9.14
CA ASP A 79 -15.53 13.57 -9.32
C ASP A 79 -14.61 12.34 -9.23
N CYS A 80 -14.59 11.56 -10.32
CA CYS A 80 -13.79 10.34 -10.39
C CYS A 80 -12.27 10.61 -10.40
N TYR A 81 -11.84 11.81 -10.77
CA TYR A 81 -10.44 12.21 -10.74
C TYR A 81 -9.95 12.31 -9.29
N ARG A 82 -10.72 12.99 -8.44
CA ARG A 82 -10.44 13.07 -7.00
C ARG A 82 -10.44 11.67 -6.37
N ASP A 83 -11.44 10.84 -6.68
CA ASP A 83 -11.52 9.48 -6.14
C ASP A 83 -10.29 8.64 -6.53
N ALA A 84 -9.85 8.72 -7.79
CA ALA A 84 -8.67 8.00 -8.26
C ALA A 84 -7.39 8.43 -7.53
N ILE A 85 -7.22 9.73 -7.26
CA ILE A 85 -6.09 10.24 -6.46
C ILE A 85 -6.13 9.67 -5.03
N PHE A 86 -7.29 9.69 -4.38
CA PHE A 86 -7.41 9.15 -3.01
C PHE A 86 -7.12 7.65 -2.98
N VAL A 87 -7.65 6.88 -3.93
CA VAL A 87 -7.37 5.44 -4.03
C VAL A 87 -5.87 5.19 -4.19
N ALA A 88 -5.20 5.93 -5.09
CA ALA A 88 -3.76 5.77 -5.31
C ALA A 88 -2.93 6.13 -4.07
N LEU A 89 -3.22 7.27 -3.44
CA LEU A 89 -2.51 7.72 -2.23
C LEU A 89 -2.74 6.78 -1.05
N THR A 90 -3.96 6.31 -0.84
CA THR A 90 -4.27 5.34 0.21
C THR A 90 -3.58 4.00 -0.05
N ASN A 91 -3.59 3.50 -1.29
CA ASN A 91 -2.86 2.27 -1.63
C ASN A 91 -1.35 2.39 -1.32
N CYS A 92 -0.71 3.45 -1.81
CA CYS A 92 0.73 3.65 -1.60
C CYS A 92 1.06 3.91 -0.13
N GLY A 93 0.26 4.73 0.57
CA GLY A 93 0.43 5.01 1.99
C GLY A 93 0.28 3.76 2.86
N THR A 94 -0.73 2.94 2.58
CA THR A 94 -0.95 1.67 3.28
C THR A 94 0.17 0.66 3.00
N SER A 95 0.66 0.59 1.76
CA SER A 95 1.80 -0.26 1.40
C SER A 95 3.07 0.14 2.17
N MET A 96 3.35 1.44 2.24
CA MET A 96 4.50 1.97 2.99
C MET A 96 4.34 1.70 4.50
N PHE A 97 3.16 1.97 5.07
CA PHE A 97 2.90 1.72 6.48
C PHE A 97 3.02 0.24 6.83
N ALA A 98 2.46 -0.66 6.00
CA ALA A 98 2.61 -2.09 6.17
C ALA A 98 4.09 -2.53 6.06
N GLY A 99 4.87 -1.94 5.15
CA GLY A 99 6.31 -2.14 5.07
C GLY A 99 7.01 -1.82 6.40
N ILE A 100 6.74 -0.66 6.99
CA ILE A 100 7.28 -0.28 8.30
C ILE A 100 6.89 -1.30 9.38
N VAL A 101 5.62 -1.72 9.42
CA VAL A 101 5.13 -2.73 10.38
C VAL A 101 5.89 -4.04 10.25
N VAL A 102 6.05 -4.55 9.02
CA VAL A 102 6.78 -5.81 8.76
C VAL A 102 8.25 -5.69 9.18
N PHE A 103 8.93 -4.63 8.76
CA PHE A 103 10.34 -4.41 9.07
C PHE A 103 10.60 -4.10 10.54
N SER A 104 9.61 -3.58 11.30
CA SER A 104 9.78 -3.36 12.74
C SER A 104 9.82 -4.66 13.57
N VAL A 105 9.45 -5.80 12.98
CA VAL A 105 9.45 -7.12 13.65
C VAL A 105 10.61 -8.01 13.17
N MET A 106 11.25 -7.65 12.05
CA MET A 106 12.42 -8.32 11.49
C MET A 106 13.70 -7.83 12.15
#